data_AF-A0A1F2Y7T7-F1
#
_entry.id   AF-A0A1F2Y7T7-F1
#
_cell.length_a   1.000
_cell.length_b   1.000
_cell.length_c   1.000
_cell.angle_alpha   90.00
_cell.angle_beta   90.00
_cell.angle_gamma   90.00
#
_symmetry.space_group_name_H-M   'P 1'
#
loop_
_entity.id
_entity.type
_entity.pdbx_description
1 polymer ?
#
loop_
_entity_poly.entity_id
_entity_poly.type
_entity_poly.pdbx_seq_one_letter_code
_entity_poly.pdbx_strand_id
1 'polypeptide(L)'
;MMNSAYAVNVQGRGRSSMDKYVRITGKRQVTIPKEFFEMLDMGTMLHAFVEGGRLVLEPVRSEDPLDFSQEIINDLADAGLTGEELKKEFARRREGIMTAMKELAVEARTEARSSSASDGDQFMNELMNANE
;
A
#
# COMPACT_ATOMS: atom_id res chain seq x y z
N MET A 1 37.15 3.60 -0.02
CA MET A 1 36.70 4.96 -0.36
C MET A 1 35.44 5.24 0.45
N MET A 2 35.43 6.27 1.29
CA MET A 2 34.24 6.68 2.04
C MET A 2 33.30 7.41 1.06
N ASN A 3 32.21 6.76 0.65
CA ASN A 3 31.12 7.46 -0.03
C ASN A 3 30.48 8.42 0.98
N SER A 4 30.86 9.69 0.89
CA SER A 4 30.21 10.78 1.60
C SER A 4 28.75 10.85 1.13
N ALA A 5 27.82 10.59 2.05
CA ALA A 5 26.40 10.63 1.76
C ALA A 5 25.95 12.10 1.76
N TYR A 6 25.67 12.66 0.58
CA TYR A 6 25.06 13.99 0.45
C TYR A 6 23.57 13.84 0.16
N ALA A 7 22.74 14.64 0.83
CA ALA A 7 21.32 14.70 0.52
C ALA A 7 21.10 15.28 -0.89
N VAL A 8 20.21 14.66 -1.68
CA VAL A 8 19.79 15.21 -2.97
C VAL A 8 19.02 16.51 -2.71
N ASN A 9 19.45 17.59 -3.36
CA ASN A 9 18.81 18.90 -3.26
C ASN A 9 17.55 18.89 -4.14
N VAL A 10 16.39 18.93 -3.51
CA VAL A 10 15.10 19.02 -4.19
C VAL A 10 14.52 20.40 -3.91
N GLN A 11 14.15 21.13 -4.97
CA GLN A 11 13.58 22.48 -4.85
C GLN A 11 12.36 22.48 -3.91
N GLY A 12 12.32 23.45 -2.98
CA GLY A 12 11.20 23.63 -2.04
C GLY A 12 11.42 23.07 -0.61
N ARG A 13 12.61 22.53 -0.29
CA ARG A 13 12.91 22.06 1.07
C ARG A 13 13.08 23.25 2.03
N GLY A 14 12.02 23.66 2.70
CA GLY A 14 12.13 24.42 3.95
C GLY A 14 12.96 23.60 4.94
N ARG A 15 13.82 24.24 5.74
CA ARG A 15 14.59 23.54 6.77
C ARG A 15 13.62 22.94 7.78
N SER A 16 13.32 21.65 7.64
CA SER A 16 12.74 20.85 8.72
C SER A 16 13.68 20.97 9.92
N SER A 17 13.11 21.19 11.11
CA SER A 17 13.88 21.20 12.38
C SER A 17 14.55 19.86 12.68
N MET A 18 14.22 18.81 11.93
CA MET A 18 14.70 17.44 12.13
C MET A 18 15.22 16.85 10.80
N ASP A 19 16.54 16.71 10.68
CA ASP A 19 17.23 16.06 9.55
C ASP A 19 18.25 15.07 10.10
N LYS A 20 18.18 13.81 9.65
CA LYS A 20 19.08 12.74 10.06
C LYS A 20 19.47 11.88 8.86
N TYR A 21 20.78 11.65 8.73
CA TYR A 21 21.31 10.67 7.79
C TYR A 21 21.12 9.26 8.35
N VAL A 22 20.49 8.39 7.56
CA VAL A 22 20.28 6.97 7.89
C VAL A 22 21.05 6.09 6.91
N ARG A 23 21.57 4.97 7.40
CA ARG A 23 22.31 4.00 6.58
C ARG A 23 21.38 2.92 6.08
N ILE A 24 21.51 2.57 4.80
CA ILE A 24 20.86 1.41 4.20
C ILE A 24 21.71 0.16 4.48
N THR A 25 21.09 -0.89 5.00
CA THR A 25 21.76 -2.18 5.23
C THR A 25 21.94 -2.96 3.93
N GLY A 26 22.75 -4.03 3.95
CA GLY A 26 22.93 -4.89 2.77
C GLY A 26 21.65 -5.55 2.26
N LYS A 27 20.62 -5.66 3.10
CA LYS A 27 19.29 -6.18 2.73
C LYS A 27 18.34 -5.08 2.26
N ARG A 28 18.84 -3.87 1.96
CA ARG A 28 18.05 -2.70 1.55
C ARG A 28 17.07 -2.24 2.64
N GLN A 29 17.37 -2.53 3.90
CA GLN A 29 16.57 -2.08 5.04
C GLN A 29 17.10 -0.74 5.55
N VAL A 30 16.21 0.09 6.06
CA VAL A 30 16.55 1.33 6.77
C VAL A 30 15.92 1.26 8.14
N THR A 31 16.70 1.57 9.18
CA THR A 31 16.15 1.74 10.54
C THR A 31 15.62 3.16 10.67
N ILE A 32 14.34 3.31 11.01
CA ILE A 32 13.72 4.60 11.29
C ILE A 32 14.11 5.04 12.71
N PRO A 33 14.78 6.20 12.89
CA PRO A 33 15.09 6.72 14.21
C PRO A 33 13.83 6.94 15.07
N LYS A 34 13.94 6.66 16.37
CA LYS A 34 12.84 6.73 17.34
C LYS A 34 12.04 8.04 17.28
N GLU A 35 12.73 9.16 17.12
CA GLU A 35 12.09 10.49 17.09
C GLU A 35 11.12 10.67 15.90
N PHE A 36 11.42 10.10 14.73
CA PHE A 36 10.48 10.15 13.60
C PHE A 36 9.28 9.23 13.82
N PHE A 37 9.52 8.06 14.42
CA PHE A 37 8.47 7.09 14.73
C PHE A 37 7.43 7.68 15.69
N GLU A 38 7.89 8.33 16.76
CA GLU A 38 7.02 8.97 17.76
C GLU A 38 6.34 10.23 17.20
N MET A 39 7.07 11.07 16.46
CA MET A 39 6.51 12.33 15.93
C MET A 39 5.45 12.11 14.86
N LEU A 40 5.61 11.08 14.02
CA LEU A 40 4.66 10.75 12.95
C LEU A 40 3.58 9.75 13.39
N ASP A 41 3.61 9.33 14.67
CA ASP A 41 2.72 8.31 15.24
C ASP A 41 2.64 7.08 14.33
N MET A 42 3.82 6.54 14.00
CA MET A 42 3.94 5.45 13.04
C MET A 42 3.42 4.13 13.61
N GLY A 43 2.68 3.38 12.78
CA GLY A 43 2.34 1.99 13.04
C GLY A 43 3.42 1.01 12.60
N THR A 44 3.01 -0.22 12.32
CA THR A 44 3.87 -1.32 11.85
C THR A 44 4.08 -1.32 10.33
N MET A 45 3.26 -0.56 9.58
CA MET A 45 3.23 -0.54 8.13
C MET A 45 3.39 0.89 7.57
N LEU A 46 4.10 0.99 6.44
CA LEU A 46 4.33 2.24 5.71
C LEU A 46 3.91 2.04 4.24
N HIS A 47 3.20 3.01 3.69
CA HIS A 47 2.98 3.10 2.25
C HIS A 47 4.19 3.78 1.62
N ALA A 48 4.82 3.14 0.64
CA ALA A 48 6.06 3.60 0.03
C ALA A 48 5.86 3.86 -1.47
N PHE A 49 6.19 5.07 -1.92
CA PHE A 49 6.10 5.44 -3.34
C PHE A 49 7.21 6.41 -3.74
N VAL A 50 7.40 6.58 -5.05
CA VAL A 50 8.41 7.48 -5.61
C VAL A 50 7.74 8.72 -6.16
N GLU A 51 8.14 9.89 -5.68
CA GLU A 51 7.62 11.18 -6.13
C GLU A 51 8.75 12.19 -6.24
N GLY A 52 8.93 12.79 -7.43
CA GLY A 52 9.96 13.82 -7.64
C GLY A 52 11.39 13.36 -7.33
N GLY A 53 11.69 12.08 -7.55
CA GLY A 53 13.00 11.48 -7.23
C GLY A 53 13.22 11.16 -5.75
N ARG A 54 12.18 11.26 -4.91
CA ARG A 54 12.22 10.91 -3.49
C ARG A 54 11.51 9.57 -3.27
N LEU A 55 12.05 8.73 -2.39
CA LEU A 55 11.28 7.68 -1.74
C LEU A 55 10.48 8.33 -0.61
N VAL A 56 9.17 8.42 -0.79
CA VAL A 56 8.24 8.92 0.21
C VAL A 56 7.69 7.73 0.99
N LEU A 57 7.73 7.83 2.32
CA LEU A 57 7.18 6.84 3.25
C LEU A 57 6.07 7.51 4.04
N GLU A 58 4.85 7.05 3.86
CA GLU A 58 3.67 7.53 4.59
C GLU A 58 3.26 6.48 5.64
N PRO A 59 3.03 6.87 6.90
CA PRO A 59 2.51 5.96 7.91
C PRO A 59 1.12 5.44 7.55
N VAL A 60 0.93 4.12 7.59
CA VAL A 60 -0.40 3.52 7.46
C VAL A 60 -0.95 3.33 8.86
N ARG A 61 -2.06 4.01 9.17
CA ARG A 61 -2.72 3.96 10.48
C ARG A 61 -3.71 2.81 10.61
N SER A 62 -4.16 2.26 9.48
CA SER A 62 -5.02 1.10 9.39
C SER A 62 -4.21 -0.09 8.85
N GLU A 63 -4.10 -1.17 9.62
CA GLU A 63 -3.46 -2.40 9.15
C GLU A 63 -4.28 -3.12 8.05
N ASP A 64 -5.46 -2.59 7.73
CA ASP A 64 -6.34 -3.10 6.69
C ASP A 64 -6.22 -2.22 5.43
N PRO A 65 -5.59 -2.73 4.34
CA PRO A 65 -5.60 -2.08 3.04
C PRO A 65 -7.01 -1.85 2.47
N LEU A 66 -8.04 -2.43 3.12
CA LEU A 66 -9.45 -2.26 2.81
C LEU A 66 -10.14 -1.28 3.76
N ASP A 67 -9.40 -0.54 4.59
CA ASP A 67 -10.00 0.46 5.48
C ASP A 67 -10.35 1.74 4.73
N PHE A 68 -11.53 1.73 4.11
CA PHE A 68 -12.15 2.90 3.47
C PHE A 68 -12.99 3.73 4.43
N SER A 69 -12.81 3.57 5.75
CA SER A 69 -13.68 4.22 6.72
C SER A 69 -13.66 5.74 6.57
N GLN A 70 -12.50 6.34 6.27
CA GLN A 70 -12.39 7.79 6.14
C GLN A 70 -13.08 8.31 4.88
N GLU A 71 -12.93 7.61 3.76
CA GLU A 71 -13.56 7.92 2.47
C GLU A 71 -15.08 7.81 2.59
N ILE A 72 -15.57 6.74 3.21
CA ILE A 72 -17.01 6.57 3.47
C ILE A 72 -17.53 7.70 4.36
N ILE A 73 -16.81 8.08 5.43
CA ILE A 73 -17.22 9.17 6.31
C ILE A 73 -17.26 10.50 5.55
N ASN A 74 -16.26 10.78 4.70
CA ASN A 74 -16.22 12.01 3.90
C ASN A 74 -17.40 12.07 2.92
N ASP A 75 -17.68 10.99 2.19
CA ASP A 75 -18.82 10.88 1.28
C ASP A 75 -20.16 11.12 2.01
N LEU A 76 -20.30 10.58 3.24
CA LEU A 76 -21.51 10.74 4.04
C LEU A 76 -21.64 12.15 4.63
N ALA A 77 -20.52 12.78 4.97
CA ALA A 77 -20.48 14.16 5.41
C ALA A 77 -20.85 15.13 4.28
N ASP A 78 -20.36 14.89 3.05
CA ASP A 78 -20.73 15.65 1.86
C ASP A 78 -22.22 15.48 1.51
N ALA A 79 -22.80 14.32 1.81
CA ALA A 79 -24.24 14.08 1.71
C ALA A 79 -25.06 14.75 2.83
N GLY A 80 -24.42 15.42 3.79
CA GLY A 80 -25.07 16.14 4.89
C GLY A 80 -25.66 15.23 5.98
N LEU A 81 -25.29 13.94 6.02
CA LEU A 81 -25.77 13.01 7.03
C LEU A 81 -25.11 13.29 8.38
N THR A 82 -25.88 13.18 9.46
CA THR A 82 -25.36 13.43 10.82
C THR A 82 -25.96 12.46 11.83
N GLY A 83 -25.37 12.40 13.03
CA GLY A 83 -25.93 11.65 14.17
C GLY A 83 -26.13 10.16 13.88
N GLU A 84 -27.34 9.65 14.15
CA GLU A 84 -27.69 8.24 13.98
C GLU A 84 -27.84 7.82 12.50
N GLU A 85 -28.23 8.74 11.63
CA GLU A 85 -28.36 8.47 10.19
C GLU A 85 -26.99 8.21 9.56
N LEU A 86 -25.98 9.00 9.96
CA LEU A 86 -24.59 8.80 9.51
C LEU A 86 -24.07 7.43 9.95
N LYS A 87 -24.30 7.02 11.20
CA LYS A 87 -23.84 5.71 11.70
C LYS A 87 -24.45 4.55 10.92
N LYS A 88 -25.76 4.64 10.64
CA LYS A 88 -26.49 3.61 9.91
C LYS A 88 -26.01 3.49 8.46
N GLU A 89 -25.86 4.60 7.77
CA GLU A 89 -25.39 4.61 6.38
C GLU A 89 -23.91 4.22 6.27
N PHE A 90 -23.08 4.62 7.23
CA PHE A 90 -21.69 4.19 7.32
C PHE A 90 -21.58 2.66 7.41
N ALA A 91 -22.33 2.03 8.32
CA ALA A 91 -22.32 0.58 8.46
C ALA A 91 -22.75 -0.12 7.17
N ARG A 92 -23.81 0.38 6.52
CA ARG A 92 -24.33 -0.16 5.26
C ARG A 92 -23.32 -0.06 4.12
N ARG A 93 -22.69 1.09 3.94
CA ARG A 93 -21.73 1.34 2.84
C ARG A 93 -20.44 0.54 3.04
N ARG A 94 -19.97 0.45 4.28
CA ARG A 94 -18.81 -0.39 4.65
C ARG A 94 -19.06 -1.86 4.35
N GLU A 95 -20.22 -2.40 4.72
CA GLU A 95 -20.57 -3.80 4.46
C GLU A 95 -20.66 -4.12 2.96
N GLY A 96 -21.23 -3.21 2.17
CA GLY A 96 -21.31 -3.36 0.72
C GLY A 96 -19.93 -3.43 0.07
N ILE A 97 -19.02 -2.53 0.45
CA ILE A 97 -17.65 -2.50 -0.06
C ILE A 97 -16.90 -3.80 0.30
N MET A 98 -16.98 -4.23 1.56
CA MET A 98 -16.32 -5.47 2.01
C MET A 98 -16.82 -6.71 1.26
N THR A 99 -18.13 -6.78 0.98
CA THR A 99 -18.73 -7.86 0.19
C THR A 99 -18.20 -7.86 -1.24
N ALA A 100 -18.24 -6.72 -1.93
CA ALA A 100 -17.76 -6.60 -3.31
C ALA A 100 -16.26 -6.95 -3.43
N MET A 101 -15.44 -6.50 -2.47
CA MET A 101 -14.01 -6.83 -2.45
C MET A 101 -13.74 -8.31 -2.24
N LYS A 102 -14.54 -8.98 -1.40
CA LYS A 102 -14.44 -10.43 -1.21
C LYS A 102 -14.76 -11.18 -2.49
N GLU A 103 -15.77 -10.73 -3.25
CA GLU A 103 -16.11 -11.31 -4.55
C GLU A 103 -14.97 -11.12 -5.56
N LEU A 104 -14.42 -9.91 -5.68
CA LEU A 104 -13.26 -9.63 -6.54
C LEU A 104 -12.04 -10.50 -6.17
N ALA A 105 -11.77 -10.69 -4.88
CA ALA A 105 -10.66 -11.53 -4.42
C ALA A 105 -10.88 -13.02 -4.74
N VAL A 106 -12.14 -13.48 -4.75
CA VAL A 106 -12.49 -14.84 -5.18
C VAL A 106 -12.30 -14.98 -6.69
N GLU A 107 -12.79 -14.04 -7.48
CA GLU A 107 -12.67 -14.03 -8.94
C GLU A 107 -11.20 -14.06 -9.38
N ALA A 108 -10.37 -13.14 -8.86
CA ALA A 108 -8.94 -13.10 -9.17
C ALA A 108 -8.21 -14.40 -8.82
N ARG A 109 -8.60 -15.08 -7.73
CA ARG A 109 -8.05 -16.40 -7.36
C ARG A 109 -8.52 -17.50 -8.29
N THR A 110 -9.77 -17.47 -8.74
CA THR A 110 -10.28 -18.43 -9.71
C THR A 110 -9.62 -18.28 -11.08
N GLU A 111 -9.44 -17.04 -11.53
CA GLU A 111 -8.72 -16.74 -12.77
C GLU A 111 -7.27 -17.23 -12.69
N ALA A 112 -6.53 -16.86 -11.64
CA ALA A 112 -5.15 -17.28 -11.44
C ALA A 112 -4.99 -18.82 -11.41
N ARG A 113 -5.95 -19.54 -10.81
CA ARG A 113 -5.97 -21.02 -10.83
C ARG A 113 -6.26 -21.57 -12.22
N SER A 114 -7.20 -20.98 -12.95
CA SER A 114 -7.55 -21.42 -14.30
C SER A 114 -6.42 -21.15 -15.31
N SER A 115 -5.70 -20.03 -15.18
CA SER A 115 -4.58 -19.67 -16.06
C SER A 115 -3.31 -20.48 -15.79
N SER A 116 -3.13 -21.03 -14.59
CA SER A 116 -1.91 -21.81 -14.25
C SER A 116 -1.95 -23.27 -14.71
N ALA A 117 -3.13 -23.82 -15.03
CA ALA A 117 -3.29 -25.24 -15.31
C ALA A 117 -3.35 -25.60 -16.82
N SER A 118 -3.73 -24.66 -17.70
CA SER A 118 -3.86 -24.95 -19.14
C SER A 118 -2.59 -24.67 -19.93
N ASP A 119 -1.93 -23.54 -19.69
CA ASP A 119 -0.86 -23.07 -20.59
C ASP A 119 0.48 -23.79 -20.37
N GLY A 120 0.80 -24.10 -19.11
CA GLY A 120 2.06 -24.79 -18.78
C GLY A 120 2.08 -26.23 -19.28
N ASP A 121 1.01 -26.98 -19.04
CA ASP A 121 0.93 -28.40 -19.40
C ASP A 121 0.74 -28.62 -20.90
N GLN A 122 0.01 -27.73 -21.59
CA GLN A 122 -0.13 -27.79 -23.05
C GLN A 122 1.20 -27.47 -23.76
N PHE A 123 1.92 -26.43 -23.31
CA PHE A 123 3.22 -26.07 -23.86
C PHE A 123 4.27 -27.18 -23.66
N MET A 124 4.29 -27.83 -22.48
CA MET A 124 5.22 -28.92 -22.19
C MET A 124 4.92 -30.18 -23.01
N ASN A 125 3.65 -30.50 -23.25
CA ASN A 125 3.28 -31.62 -24.12
C ASN A 125 3.63 -31.37 -25.59
N GLU A 126 3.50 -30.14 -26.07
CA GLU A 126 3.88 -29.77 -27.44
C GLU A 126 5.40 -29.87 -27.66
N LEU A 127 6.21 -29.43 -26.69
CA LEU A 127 7.68 -29.60 -26.73
C LEU A 127 8.12 -31.07 -26.69
N MET A 128 7.41 -31.92 -25.97
CA MET A 128 7.76 -33.35 -25.85
C MET A 128 7.38 -34.15 -27.10
N ASN A 129 6.31 -33.76 -27.80
CA ASN A 129 5.78 -34.50 -28.96
C ASN A 129 6.26 -33.95 -30.32
N ALA A 130 7.02 -32.85 -30.36
CA ALA A 130 7.51 -32.26 -31.61
C ALA A 130 8.75 -32.96 -32.23
N ASN A 131 9.18 -34.11 -31.69
CA ASN A 131 10.37 -34.84 -32.15
C ASN A 131 10.15 -36.34 -32.43
N GLU A 132 8.90 -36.76 -32.68
CA GLU A 132 8.58 -38.04 -33.36
C GLU A 132 8.18 -37.77 -34.82
#